data_AF-A0A1F9M0K6-F1
#
_entry.id   AF-A0A1F9M0K6-F1
#
_cell.length_a   1.000
_cell.length_b   1.000
_cell.length_c   1.000
_cell.angle_alpha   90.00
_cell.angle_beta   90.00
_cell.angle_gamma   90.00
#
_symmetry.space_group_name_H-M   'P 1'
#
loop_
_entity.id
_entity.type
_entity.pdbx_description
1 polymer ?
#
loop_
_entity_poly.entity_id
_entity_poly.type
_entity_poly.pdbx_seq_one_letter_code
_entity_poly.pdbx_strand_id
1 'polypeptide(L)'
;MRTLLFALLVSGTVLLTLEGVARLVAWVSPPAERGAAVGLHRSHPEHRLVILVGESTIFGVPVPRFGFVAQFRYLLDTYAPAARLEVHSIGVPGVPSERVRALAVSALEHAPDLLVVQCGHNEFRAVLPRSLFQRRAYDFALIGEMALLWRNLSTFLDLGTKDAVSAVREPLPHRQDALRRHLTVYEENLRAIVTRAEARGVPLVLLTSTSNLADWAPADLTFDAPGPPSAEELSVVRAKRALREHRYEVVAELVGEGLRTWPEDAWMHFLAGKLHLARGEYPAAKAALEQARDLDPIPLRALSPFNSVLRTLATENEKVLLLDLEELFRREAMLPEVPGYELFCDFCHPSPLGNTLIARELVLSLSREGRLLEPGLELPPAEVLLNEYLRTRMTPTELAEFREKYLLDSARAAMVAPVRYLEGAAHFLEQLRRLAPRSWKGVLNAGALALLEGKKEEGLRLVAAAIELRGKPLDRDMFRVAPCLEEGFRRVGLEVAEGQPRLSTTASVIP
;
A
#
# COMPACT_ATOMS: atom_id res chain seq x y z
N MET A 1 13.98 16.83 41.26
CA MET A 1 15.26 16.99 40.52
C MET A 1 15.98 15.66 40.33
N ARG A 2 16.29 14.89 41.39
CA ARG A 2 16.98 13.57 41.29
C ARG A 2 16.25 12.53 40.42
N THR A 3 14.93 12.41 40.53
CA THR A 3 14.13 11.48 39.72
C THR A 3 14.12 11.84 38.23
N LEU A 4 14.15 13.13 37.91
CA LEU A 4 14.19 13.63 36.54
C LEU A 4 15.56 13.36 35.89
N LEU A 5 16.63 13.59 36.64
CA LEU A 5 18.00 13.27 36.24
C LEU A 5 18.20 11.76 36.04
N PHE A 6 17.65 10.93 36.93
CA PHE A 6 17.70 9.47 36.79
C PHE A 6 16.94 8.99 35.55
N ALA A 7 15.74 9.51 35.31
CA ALA A 7 14.96 9.19 34.11
C ALA A 7 15.68 9.61 32.81
N LEU A 8 16.35 10.78 32.81
CA LEU A 8 17.16 11.24 31.67
C LEU A 8 18.39 10.35 31.46
N LEU A 9 19.05 9.90 32.53
CA LEU A 9 20.24 9.06 32.46
C LEU A 9 19.92 7.64 31.98
N VAL A 10 18.82 7.06 32.47
CA VAL A 10 18.29 5.77 31.99
C VAL A 10 17.87 5.90 30.52
N SER A 11 17.16 6.96 30.15
CA SER A 11 16.76 7.19 28.75
C SER A 11 17.98 7.35 27.84
N GLY A 12 18.98 8.12 28.25
CA GLY A 12 20.23 8.29 27.50
C GLY A 12 21.00 6.99 27.33
N THR A 13 21.06 6.17 28.38
CA THR A 13 21.74 4.86 28.35
C THR A 13 21.02 3.87 27.43
N VAL A 14 19.68 3.84 27.48
CA VAL A 14 18.86 3.02 26.58
C VAL A 14 19.04 3.46 25.12
N LEU A 15 19.03 4.76 24.85
CA LEU A 15 19.25 5.30 23.50
C LEU A 15 20.64 4.95 22.95
N LEU A 16 21.69 5.13 23.74
CA LEU A 16 23.06 4.77 23.35
C LEU A 16 23.22 3.25 23.11
N THR A 17 22.55 2.43 23.92
CA THR A 17 22.55 0.97 23.75
C THR A 17 21.83 0.56 22.45
N LEU A 18 20.67 1.17 22.18
CA LEU A 18 19.92 0.94 20.96
C LEU A 18 20.67 1.39 19.70
N GLU A 19 21.40 2.51 19.77
CA GLU A 19 22.27 2.98 18.69
C GLU A 19 23.45 2.04 18.45
N GLY A 20 24.10 1.56 19.52
CA GLY A 20 25.19 0.57 19.41
C GLY A 20 24.73 -0.75 18.78
N VAL A 21 23.54 -1.22 19.12
CA VAL A 21 22.94 -2.42 18.51
C VAL A 21 22.54 -2.18 17.06
N ALA A 22 22.03 -0.99 16.72
CA ALA A 22 21.71 -0.62 15.34
C ALA A 22 22.96 -0.62 14.44
N ARG A 23 24.08 -0.09 14.94
CA ARG A 23 25.39 -0.11 14.25
C ARG A 23 25.89 -1.52 13.99
N LEU A 24 25.73 -2.40 14.97
CA LEU A 24 26.12 -3.79 14.84
C LEU A 24 25.27 -4.51 13.77
N VAL A 25 23.96 -4.27 13.75
CA VAL A 25 23.02 -4.85 12.77
C VAL A 25 23.28 -4.33 11.35
N ALA A 26 23.54 -3.03 11.20
CA ALA A 26 23.91 -2.43 9.92
C ALA A 26 25.21 -3.03 9.34
N TRP A 27 26.17 -3.32 10.21
CA TRP A 27 27.45 -3.90 9.85
C TRP A 27 27.35 -5.36 9.35
N VAL A 28 26.48 -6.18 9.95
CA VAL A 28 26.31 -7.60 9.57
C VAL A 28 25.31 -7.85 8.43
N SER A 29 24.55 -6.83 7.99
CA SER A 29 23.53 -6.99 6.94
C SER A 29 24.14 -7.09 5.52
N PRO A 30 23.65 -7.99 4.64
CA PRO A 30 24.14 -8.12 3.26
C PRO A 30 24.02 -6.81 2.47
N PRO A 31 24.93 -6.50 1.51
CA PRO A 31 24.93 -5.24 0.76
C PRO A 31 23.59 -4.91 0.06
N ALA A 32 22.89 -5.93 -0.44
CA ALA A 32 21.58 -5.79 -1.08
C ALA A 32 20.47 -5.38 -0.10
N GLU A 33 20.65 -5.61 1.21
CA GLU A 33 19.73 -5.21 2.28
C GLU A 33 20.13 -3.90 2.95
N ARG A 34 21.28 -3.31 2.64
CA ARG A 34 21.76 -2.03 3.23
C ARG A 34 21.03 -0.79 2.72
N GLY A 35 20.00 -0.94 1.88
CA GLY A 35 19.17 0.18 1.45
C GLY A 35 18.28 0.68 2.58
N ALA A 36 18.75 1.64 3.41
CA ALA A 36 17.97 2.74 4.03
C ALA A 36 18.57 3.37 5.31
N ALA A 37 19.72 2.93 5.86
CA ALA A 37 20.39 3.75 6.90
C ALA A 37 21.91 3.59 6.92
N VAL A 38 22.53 3.77 5.77
CA VAL A 38 23.81 4.50 5.72
C VAL A 38 23.40 5.97 5.78
N GLY A 39 24.07 6.80 6.58
CA GLY A 39 23.62 8.17 6.86
C GLY A 39 23.14 8.91 5.61
N LEU A 40 22.13 9.78 5.76
CA LEU A 40 21.60 10.65 4.70
C LEU A 40 22.64 11.71 4.30
N HIS A 41 23.81 11.25 3.91
CA HIS A 41 24.98 12.03 3.59
C HIS A 41 25.48 11.52 2.26
N ARG A 42 26.01 12.45 1.47
CA ARG A 42 26.67 12.11 0.23
C ARG A 42 27.82 11.16 0.54
N SER A 43 27.80 10.00 -0.09
CA SER A 43 28.91 9.04 -0.02
C SER A 43 30.16 9.60 -0.69
N HIS A 44 29.99 10.55 -1.63
CA HIS A 44 31.07 11.27 -2.28
C HIS A 44 30.70 12.74 -2.54
N PRO A 45 31.59 13.73 -2.36
CA PRO A 45 31.28 15.16 -2.56
C PRO A 45 30.76 15.52 -3.96
N GLU A 46 31.20 14.76 -4.97
CA GLU A 46 30.85 14.90 -6.38
C GLU A 46 29.45 14.33 -6.72
N HIS A 47 28.84 13.56 -5.82
CA HIS A 47 27.53 12.97 -6.07
C HIS A 47 26.41 13.93 -5.69
N ARG A 48 25.34 13.91 -6.47
CA ARG A 48 24.13 14.70 -6.21
C ARG A 48 23.11 13.84 -5.47
N LEU A 49 22.66 14.32 -4.33
CA LEU A 49 21.80 13.62 -3.40
C LEU A 49 20.33 13.83 -3.75
N VAL A 50 19.62 12.74 -4.04
CA VAL A 50 18.17 12.72 -4.22
C VAL A 50 17.55 12.01 -3.03
N ILE A 51 16.62 12.65 -2.32
CA ILE A 51 15.88 12.01 -1.23
C ILE A 51 14.40 11.92 -1.60
N LEU A 52 13.86 10.71 -1.51
CA LEU A 52 12.45 10.43 -1.68
C LEU A 52 11.81 10.20 -0.31
N VAL A 53 10.73 10.90 0.01
CA VAL A 53 10.03 10.83 1.31
C VAL A 53 8.57 10.52 1.09
N GLY A 54 8.00 9.61 1.86
CA GLY A 54 6.57 9.36 1.81
C GLY A 54 6.13 8.09 2.50
N GLU A 55 5.08 7.49 1.96
CA GLU A 55 4.35 6.41 2.62
C GLU A 55 4.84 5.01 2.16
N SER A 56 3.93 4.04 2.12
CA SER A 56 4.18 2.67 1.71
C SER A 56 4.60 2.52 0.25
N THR A 57 4.17 3.42 -0.64
CA THR A 57 4.60 3.43 -2.05
C THR A 57 6.10 3.76 -2.18
N ILE A 58 6.60 4.72 -1.41
CA ILE A 58 8.05 5.04 -1.34
C ILE A 58 8.83 3.91 -0.67
N PHE A 59 8.24 3.26 0.34
CA PHE A 59 8.84 2.07 0.96
C PHE A 59 8.95 0.89 -0.03
N GLY A 60 8.04 0.80 -1.00
CA GLY A 60 7.96 -0.26 -1.98
C GLY A 60 7.15 -1.46 -1.51
N VAL A 61 6.06 -1.24 -0.76
CA VAL A 61 5.10 -2.31 -0.43
C VAL A 61 4.57 -2.97 -1.72
N PRO A 62 4.37 -4.30 -1.75
CA PRO A 62 4.60 -5.29 -0.69
C PRO A 62 6.03 -5.87 -0.66
N VAL A 63 6.81 -5.61 -1.70
CA VAL A 63 8.17 -6.12 -1.87
C VAL A 63 9.07 -4.96 -2.33
N PRO A 64 9.90 -4.37 -1.44
CA PRO A 64 10.70 -3.19 -1.77
C PRO A 64 11.60 -3.35 -2.99
N ARG A 65 12.02 -4.58 -3.29
CA ARG A 65 12.82 -4.91 -4.48
C ARG A 65 12.04 -4.80 -5.80
N PHE A 66 10.71 -4.77 -5.77
CA PHE A 66 9.86 -4.39 -6.91
C PHE A 66 9.43 -2.92 -6.88
N GLY A 67 9.68 -2.21 -5.77
CA GLY A 67 9.26 -0.82 -5.59
C GLY A 67 9.96 0.14 -6.56
N PHE A 68 9.28 1.23 -6.91
CA PHE A 68 9.74 2.16 -7.93
C PHE A 68 11.07 2.84 -7.55
N VAL A 69 11.38 3.00 -6.27
CA VAL A 69 12.67 3.56 -5.83
C VAL A 69 13.83 2.64 -6.23
N ALA A 70 13.67 1.32 -6.08
CA ALA A 70 14.71 0.36 -6.47
C ALA A 70 14.90 0.34 -7.98
N GLN A 71 13.79 0.43 -8.73
CA GLN A 71 13.82 0.54 -10.19
C GLN A 71 14.39 1.88 -10.66
N PHE A 72 14.07 2.99 -9.99
CA PHE A 72 14.59 4.33 -10.28
C PHE A 72 16.11 4.38 -10.14
N ARG A 73 16.66 3.81 -9.05
CA ARG A 73 18.11 3.61 -8.88
C ARG A 73 18.71 2.85 -10.06
N TYR A 74 18.08 1.73 -10.44
CA TYR A 74 18.54 0.95 -11.59
C TYR A 74 18.55 1.74 -12.90
N LEU A 75 17.48 2.48 -13.19
CA LEU A 75 17.38 3.28 -14.42
C LEU A 75 18.45 4.38 -14.44
N LEU A 76 18.72 5.04 -13.32
CA LEU A 76 19.79 6.02 -13.22
C LEU A 76 21.18 5.41 -13.43
N ASP A 77 21.46 4.27 -12.78
CA ASP A 77 22.74 3.55 -12.92
C ASP A 77 22.98 3.11 -14.37
N THR A 78 21.91 2.75 -15.09
CA THR A 78 21.99 2.12 -16.42
C THR A 78 21.96 3.15 -17.54
N TYR A 79 21.07 4.14 -17.46
CA TYR A 79 20.77 5.07 -18.55
C TYR A 79 21.32 6.48 -18.29
N ALA A 80 21.68 6.83 -17.05
CA ALA A 80 22.25 8.13 -16.70
C ALA A 80 23.44 8.05 -15.71
N PRO A 81 24.42 7.13 -15.87
CA PRO A 81 25.50 6.94 -14.90
C PRO A 81 26.38 8.20 -14.72
N ALA A 82 26.55 8.99 -15.79
CA ALA A 82 27.30 10.24 -15.75
C ALA A 82 26.69 11.28 -14.79
N ALA A 83 25.39 11.16 -14.47
CA ALA A 83 24.72 12.07 -13.56
C ALA A 83 25.15 11.88 -12.10
N ARG A 84 25.75 10.73 -11.74
CA ARG A 84 26.28 10.44 -10.38
C ARG A 84 25.26 10.77 -9.28
N LEU A 85 24.01 10.34 -9.48
CA LEU A 85 22.93 10.57 -8.52
C LEU A 85 22.98 9.51 -7.42
N GLU A 86 22.94 9.96 -6.18
CA GLU A 86 22.81 9.11 -5.01
C GLU A 86 21.40 9.20 -4.47
N VAL A 87 20.65 8.10 -4.56
CA VAL A 87 19.22 8.07 -4.23
C VAL A 87 18.98 7.42 -2.88
N HIS A 88 18.38 8.17 -1.96
CA HIS A 88 17.94 7.71 -0.65
C HIS A 88 16.42 7.77 -0.52
N SER A 89 15.84 6.90 0.31
CA SER A 89 14.39 6.79 0.47
C SER A 89 14.00 6.66 1.93
N ILE A 90 13.09 7.52 2.37
CA ILE A 90 12.48 7.55 3.70
C ILE A 90 10.98 7.24 3.52
N GLY A 91 10.68 5.98 3.25
CA GLY A 91 9.31 5.48 3.12
C GLY A 91 8.84 4.87 4.44
N VAL A 92 7.68 5.32 4.95
CA VAL A 92 7.09 4.76 6.17
C VAL A 92 5.64 4.37 5.90
N PRO A 93 5.31 3.07 5.84
CA PRO A 93 3.94 2.61 5.62
C PRO A 93 2.95 3.13 6.66
N GLY A 94 1.75 3.53 6.21
CA GLY A 94 0.60 3.81 7.08
C GLY A 94 0.64 5.15 7.83
N VAL A 95 1.52 6.08 7.45
CA VAL A 95 1.63 7.39 8.11
C VAL A 95 0.94 8.48 7.29
N PRO A 96 0.28 9.48 7.92
CA PRO A 96 -0.35 10.59 7.23
C PRO A 96 0.65 11.73 6.93
N SER A 97 0.17 12.76 6.24
CA SER A 97 0.91 13.94 5.81
C SER A 97 1.64 14.68 6.93
N GLU A 98 1.15 14.68 8.18
CA GLU A 98 1.85 15.32 9.31
C GLU A 98 3.20 14.66 9.55
N ARG A 99 3.27 13.33 9.38
CA ARG A 99 4.50 12.57 9.56
C ARG A 99 5.40 12.74 8.35
N VAL A 100 4.85 12.69 7.15
CA VAL A 100 5.60 12.91 5.92
C VAL A 100 6.25 14.30 5.93
N ARG A 101 5.53 15.34 6.38
CA ARG A 101 6.10 16.68 6.60
C ARG A 101 7.28 16.66 7.56
N ALA A 102 7.16 16.01 8.71
CA ALA A 102 8.25 15.96 9.69
C ALA A 102 9.51 15.31 9.08
N LEU A 103 9.32 14.21 8.34
CA LEU A 103 10.41 13.51 7.65
C LEU A 103 11.02 14.35 6.52
N ALA A 104 10.19 15.03 5.72
CA ALA A 104 10.64 15.90 4.65
C ALA A 104 11.44 17.11 5.18
N VAL A 105 10.98 17.74 6.25
CA VAL A 105 11.68 18.87 6.88
C VAL A 105 13.05 18.45 7.43
N SER A 106 13.13 17.25 8.01
CA SER A 106 14.39 16.65 8.46
C SER A 106 15.30 16.27 7.29
N ALA A 107 14.76 15.66 6.23
CA ALA A 107 15.52 15.33 5.02
C ALA A 107 16.19 16.58 4.40
N LEU A 108 15.50 17.72 4.44
CA LEU A 108 16.03 18.99 3.97
C LEU A 108 17.21 19.54 4.80
N GLU A 109 17.47 19.02 6.02
CA GLU A 109 18.67 19.36 6.81
C GLU A 109 19.95 18.78 6.20
N HIS A 110 19.81 17.75 5.36
CA HIS A 110 20.91 17.11 4.66
C HIS A 110 21.25 17.76 3.32
N ALA A 111 20.62 18.90 3.00
CA ALA A 111 20.80 19.66 1.76
C ALA A 111 20.80 18.78 0.49
N PRO A 112 19.71 18.01 0.24
CA PRO A 112 19.58 17.24 -0.98
C PRO A 112 19.52 18.17 -2.20
N ASP A 113 20.02 17.69 -3.33
CA ASP A 113 19.92 18.38 -4.62
C ASP A 113 18.53 18.23 -5.25
N LEU A 114 17.73 17.26 -4.75
CA LEU A 114 16.31 17.10 -5.08
C LEU A 114 15.58 16.41 -3.93
N LEU A 115 14.41 16.94 -3.57
CA LEU A 115 13.46 16.26 -2.69
C LEU A 115 12.25 15.79 -3.51
N VAL A 116 11.84 14.55 -3.33
CA VAL A 116 10.61 13.99 -3.92
C VAL A 116 9.69 13.59 -2.78
N VAL A 117 8.41 14.00 -2.83
CA VAL A 117 7.43 13.73 -1.77
C VAL A 117 6.18 13.07 -2.34
N GLN A 118 5.74 12.01 -1.68
CA GLN A 118 4.46 11.34 -1.96
C GLN A 118 3.70 11.10 -0.65
N CYS A 119 2.44 11.53 -0.58
CA CYS A 119 1.51 11.20 0.50
C CYS A 119 0.05 11.37 0.05
N GLY A 120 -0.88 10.87 0.86
CA GLY A 120 -2.32 11.08 0.68
C GLY A 120 -3.19 9.86 0.92
N HIS A 121 -2.66 8.63 0.86
CA HIS A 121 -3.46 7.42 1.08
C HIS A 121 -3.87 7.23 2.54
N ASN A 122 -3.07 7.77 3.46
CA ASN A 122 -3.19 7.47 4.89
C ASN A 122 -3.79 8.61 5.71
N GLU A 123 -4.38 9.63 5.08
CA GLU A 123 -4.89 10.83 5.78
C GLU A 123 -6.02 10.51 6.77
N PHE A 124 -6.83 9.48 6.49
CA PHE A 124 -7.90 9.03 7.38
C PHE A 124 -7.49 7.92 8.33
N ARG A 125 -6.21 7.50 8.32
CA ARG A 125 -5.72 6.58 9.34
C ARG A 125 -5.77 7.24 10.70
N ALA A 126 -6.36 6.56 11.66
CA ALA A 126 -6.29 6.98 13.04
C ALA A 126 -4.80 7.11 13.41
N VAL A 127 -4.33 8.35 13.54
CA VAL A 127 -3.06 8.64 14.16
C VAL A 127 -3.23 8.18 15.59
N LEU A 128 -2.70 6.99 15.92
CA LEU A 128 -2.56 6.60 17.31
C LEU A 128 -2.04 7.82 18.06
N PRO A 129 -2.71 8.32 19.12
CA PRO A 129 -2.20 9.40 19.92
C PRO A 129 -0.92 8.88 20.62
N ARG A 130 0.20 8.98 19.92
CA ARG A 130 1.50 8.63 20.46
C ARG A 130 1.82 9.72 21.46
N SER A 131 2.03 9.34 22.71
CA SER A 131 2.48 10.27 23.74
C SER A 131 3.69 11.06 23.23
N LEU A 132 3.90 12.30 23.71
CA LEU A 132 5.07 13.11 23.33
C LEU A 132 6.40 12.34 23.42
N PHE A 133 6.48 11.38 24.34
CA PHE A 133 7.60 10.46 24.48
C PHE A 133 7.74 9.48 23.31
N GLN A 134 6.65 8.83 22.87
CA GLN A 134 6.66 7.93 21.72
C GLN A 134 6.88 8.66 20.40
N ARG A 135 6.35 9.89 20.26
CA ARG A 135 6.63 10.76 19.12
C ARG A 135 8.12 11.09 19.04
N ARG A 136 8.72 11.52 20.14
CA ARG A 136 10.16 11.80 20.23
C ARG A 136 11.02 10.54 20.06
N ALA A 137 10.68 9.41 20.68
CA ALA A 137 11.43 8.16 20.52
C ALA A 137 11.41 7.65 19.08
N TYR A 138 10.31 7.85 18.35
CA TYR A 138 10.19 7.49 16.94
C TYR A 138 10.86 8.51 16.00
N ASP A 139 10.81 9.81 16.32
CA ASP A 139 11.63 10.84 15.67
C ASP A 139 13.13 10.56 15.82
N PHE A 140 13.58 10.21 17.03
CA PHE A 140 14.96 9.81 17.31
C PHE A 140 15.35 8.51 16.59
N ALA A 141 14.45 7.54 16.50
CA ALA A 141 14.73 6.27 15.83
C ALA A 141 14.82 6.36 14.30
N LEU A 142 14.28 7.42 13.69
CA LEU A 142 14.34 7.67 12.24
C LEU A 142 15.50 8.58 11.83
N ILE A 143 16.21 9.16 12.81
CA ILE A 143 17.44 9.93 12.58
C ILE A 143 18.62 8.96 12.79
N GLY A 144 19.06 8.31 11.70
CA GLY A 144 20.28 7.48 11.66
C GLY A 144 20.05 5.98 11.59
N GLU A 145 21.08 5.20 11.95
CA GLU A 145 21.17 3.74 11.78
C GLU A 145 20.05 2.95 12.52
N MET A 146 19.37 3.58 13.47
CA MET A 146 18.18 3.05 14.17
C MET A 146 16.99 2.76 13.23
N ALA A 147 16.93 3.37 12.05
CA ALA A 147 15.92 3.06 11.05
C ALA A 147 16.07 1.62 10.51
N LEU A 148 17.31 1.11 10.39
CA LEU A 148 17.59 -0.29 10.03
C LEU A 148 17.15 -1.24 11.13
N LEU A 149 17.38 -0.86 12.39
CA LEU A 149 16.90 -1.64 13.54
C LEU A 149 15.38 -1.69 13.55
N TRP A 150 14.69 -0.57 13.34
CA TRP A 150 13.23 -0.53 13.24
C TRP A 150 12.69 -1.27 12.02
N ARG A 151 13.37 -1.24 10.88
CA ARG A 151 13.01 -2.01 9.67
C ARG A 151 13.14 -3.51 9.91
N ASN A 152 14.23 -3.93 10.54
CA ASN A 152 14.46 -5.35 10.84
C ASN A 152 13.55 -5.79 11.98
N LEU A 153 13.34 -4.96 13.01
CA LEU A 153 12.48 -5.23 14.16
C LEU A 153 10.99 -5.16 13.81
N SER A 154 10.53 -4.32 12.87
CA SER A 154 9.14 -4.33 12.39
C SER A 154 8.85 -5.58 11.54
N THR A 155 9.87 -6.08 10.84
CA THR A 155 9.84 -7.37 10.13
C THR A 155 9.92 -8.56 11.10
N PHE A 156 10.70 -8.45 12.19
CA PHE A 156 10.89 -9.50 13.21
C PHE A 156 9.75 -9.57 14.25
N LEU A 157 9.20 -8.43 14.65
CA LEU A 157 8.09 -8.30 15.60
C LEU A 157 6.71 -8.35 14.90
N ASP A 158 6.67 -8.51 13.57
CA ASP A 158 5.42 -8.57 12.80
C ASP A 158 4.51 -7.35 13.00
N LEU A 159 5.11 -6.21 13.41
CA LEU A 159 4.43 -4.91 13.54
C LEU A 159 4.07 -4.34 12.15
N GLY A 160 4.59 -4.94 11.07
CA GLY A 160 4.41 -4.54 9.68
C GLY A 160 3.16 -5.05 8.97
N THR A 161 2.28 -5.85 9.60
CA THR A 161 1.01 -6.25 8.96
C THR A 161 -0.20 -6.28 9.89
N LYS A 162 0.00 -6.37 11.22
CA LYS A 162 -1.12 -6.32 12.17
C LYS A 162 -1.80 -4.95 12.28
N ASP A 163 -1.07 -3.86 12.01
CA ASP A 163 -1.58 -2.49 12.18
C ASP A 163 -1.88 -1.75 10.86
N ALA A 164 -1.27 -2.19 9.75
CA ALA A 164 -1.42 -1.53 8.45
C ALA A 164 -2.76 -1.82 7.75
N VAL A 165 -3.58 -2.77 8.19
CA VAL A 165 -4.97 -2.92 7.67
C VAL A 165 -6.01 -2.72 8.78
N SER A 166 -5.58 -2.66 10.05
CA SER A 166 -6.48 -2.56 11.21
C SER A 166 -6.70 -1.14 11.74
N ALA A 167 -5.91 -0.14 11.30
CA ALA A 167 -5.96 1.22 11.86
C ALA A 167 -7.13 2.10 11.37
N VAL A 168 -7.88 1.70 10.34
CA VAL A 168 -9.19 2.31 10.00
C VAL A 168 -10.20 1.18 9.92
N ARG A 169 -10.89 0.96 11.04
CA ARG A 169 -11.94 -0.05 11.15
C ARG A 169 -13.33 0.54 11.24
N GLU A 170 -13.44 1.85 11.44
CA GLU A 170 -14.70 2.50 11.70
C GLU A 170 -15.08 3.40 10.51
N PRO A 171 -16.32 3.30 10.01
CA PRO A 171 -16.84 4.21 9.00
C PRO A 171 -16.66 5.67 9.45
N LEU A 172 -16.37 6.58 8.51
CA LEU A 172 -16.21 8.00 8.85
C LEU A 172 -17.52 8.60 9.41
N PRO A 173 -17.60 8.97 10.70
CA PRO A 173 -18.73 9.74 11.19
C PRO A 173 -18.66 11.18 10.64
N HIS A 174 -19.79 11.75 10.24
CA HIS A 174 -19.88 13.11 9.69
C HIS A 174 -18.84 13.37 8.58
N ARG A 175 -18.86 12.50 7.55
CA ARG A 175 -17.87 12.43 6.45
C ARG A 175 -17.40 13.78 5.92
N GLN A 176 -18.32 14.70 5.62
CA GLN A 176 -17.97 16.00 5.06
C GLN A 176 -17.15 16.87 6.02
N ASP A 177 -17.45 16.82 7.32
CA ASP A 177 -16.71 17.56 8.35
C ASP A 177 -15.36 16.90 8.64
N ALA A 178 -15.29 15.57 8.58
CA ALA A 178 -14.04 14.84 8.66
C ALA A 178 -13.14 15.20 7.45
N LEU A 179 -13.65 15.06 6.23
CA LEU A 179 -12.94 15.39 5.00
C LEU A 179 -12.41 16.82 5.00
N ARG A 180 -13.24 17.81 5.36
CA ARG A 180 -12.81 19.21 5.46
C ARG A 180 -11.63 19.39 6.42
N ARG A 181 -11.69 18.80 7.61
CA ARG A 181 -10.60 18.87 8.59
C ARG A 181 -9.31 18.23 8.08
N HIS A 182 -9.40 17.03 7.50
CA HIS A 182 -8.25 16.33 6.97
C HIS A 182 -7.62 17.07 5.77
N LEU A 183 -8.43 17.67 4.89
CA LEU A 183 -7.93 18.49 3.78
C LEU A 183 -7.20 19.75 4.26
N THR A 184 -7.73 20.46 5.25
CA THR A 184 -7.04 21.62 5.83
C THR A 184 -5.67 21.23 6.37
N VAL A 185 -5.59 20.16 7.17
CA VAL A 185 -4.32 19.69 7.74
C VAL A 185 -3.35 19.23 6.64
N TYR A 186 -3.86 18.50 5.65
CA TYR A 186 -3.07 18.05 4.50
C TYR A 186 -2.47 19.21 3.72
N GLU A 187 -3.28 20.21 3.38
CA GLU A 187 -2.84 21.41 2.67
C GLU A 187 -1.80 22.19 3.48
N GLU A 188 -2.05 22.44 4.77
CA GLU A 188 -1.09 23.09 5.67
C GLU A 188 0.24 22.33 5.73
N ASN A 189 0.19 21.00 5.77
CA ASN A 189 1.38 20.17 5.81
C ASN A 189 2.21 20.28 4.54
N LEU A 190 1.57 20.18 3.37
CA LEU A 190 2.24 20.26 2.09
C LEU A 190 2.79 21.67 1.83
N ARG A 191 2.03 22.73 2.14
CA ARG A 191 2.52 24.12 2.06
C ARG A 191 3.77 24.30 2.92
N ALA A 192 3.80 23.75 4.13
CA ALA A 192 4.99 23.81 4.98
C ALA A 192 6.22 23.09 4.38
N ILE A 193 6.04 21.98 3.66
CA ILE A 193 7.12 21.31 2.93
C ILE A 193 7.62 22.20 1.80
N VAL A 194 6.71 22.74 0.98
CA VAL A 194 7.03 23.65 -0.15
C VAL A 194 7.83 24.85 0.36
N THR A 195 7.29 25.60 1.33
CA THR A 195 7.96 26.77 1.90
C THR A 195 9.33 26.42 2.47
N ARG A 196 9.49 25.25 3.10
CA ARG A 196 10.78 24.86 3.67
C ARG A 196 11.80 24.46 2.60
N ALA A 197 11.37 23.81 1.53
CA ALA A 197 12.22 23.48 0.39
C ALA A 197 12.68 24.76 -0.33
N GLU A 198 11.75 25.70 -0.56
CA GLU A 198 12.04 27.02 -1.16
C GLU A 198 13.03 27.82 -0.33
N ALA A 199 12.83 27.91 0.99
CA ALA A 199 13.72 28.62 1.90
C ALA A 199 15.15 28.05 1.92
N ARG A 200 15.33 26.79 1.51
CA ARG A 200 16.64 26.14 1.38
C ARG A 200 17.14 26.05 -0.07
N GLY A 201 16.38 26.57 -1.03
CA GLY A 201 16.72 26.49 -2.45
C GLY A 201 16.75 25.06 -3.02
N VAL A 202 16.05 24.12 -2.38
CA VAL A 202 15.99 22.72 -2.81
C VAL A 202 14.82 22.53 -3.77
N PRO A 203 15.03 22.05 -5.01
CA PRO A 203 13.95 21.68 -5.91
C PRO A 203 13.08 20.57 -5.32
N LEU A 204 11.76 20.68 -5.50
CA LEU A 204 10.77 19.75 -4.98
C LEU A 204 10.00 19.09 -6.12
N VAL A 205 9.80 17.78 -6.02
CA VAL A 205 8.84 17.03 -6.84
C VAL A 205 7.73 16.50 -5.94
N LEU A 206 6.48 16.77 -6.30
CA LEU A 206 5.29 16.22 -5.65
C LEU A 206 4.68 15.13 -6.53
N LEU A 207 4.30 14.00 -5.92
CA LEU A 207 3.66 12.89 -6.63
C LEU A 207 2.19 12.81 -6.20
N THR A 208 1.26 12.80 -7.17
CA THR A 208 -0.14 12.47 -6.87
C THR A 208 -0.28 11.02 -6.40
N SER A 209 -1.27 10.77 -5.56
CA SER A 209 -1.59 9.43 -5.06
C SER A 209 -2.56 8.75 -6.03
N THR A 210 -2.27 7.52 -6.45
CA THR A 210 -3.06 6.78 -7.46
C THR A 210 -3.67 5.51 -6.86
N SER A 211 -4.80 5.07 -7.38
CA SER A 211 -5.57 3.96 -6.79
C SER A 211 -6.19 3.05 -7.83
N ASN A 212 -6.34 1.77 -7.47
CA ASN A 212 -7.08 0.80 -8.25
C ASN A 212 -8.57 1.19 -8.28
N LEU A 213 -9.05 1.63 -9.45
CA LEU A 213 -10.44 2.03 -9.65
C LEU A 213 -11.26 0.85 -10.21
N ALA A 214 -10.70 0.11 -11.16
CA ALA A 214 -11.44 -0.93 -11.88
C ALA A 214 -11.84 -2.11 -10.97
N ASP A 215 -10.95 -2.50 -10.06
CA ASP A 215 -11.03 -3.81 -9.39
C ASP A 215 -11.14 -3.74 -7.87
N TRP A 216 -10.95 -2.56 -7.27
CA TRP A 216 -11.11 -2.37 -5.84
C TRP A 216 -12.44 -1.71 -5.49
N ALA A 217 -13.38 -2.50 -4.98
CA ALA A 217 -14.69 -2.04 -4.58
C ALA A 217 -14.64 -1.13 -3.32
N PRO A 218 -15.79 -0.60 -2.84
CA PRO A 218 -15.93 0.05 -1.54
C PRO A 218 -16.08 -0.95 -0.39
N ALA A 219 -15.78 -0.54 0.85
CA ALA A 219 -15.75 -1.47 1.98
C ALA A 219 -17.12 -2.16 2.16
N ASP A 220 -17.11 -3.48 2.38
CA ASP A 220 -18.32 -4.28 2.58
C ASP A 220 -18.65 -4.34 4.08
N LEU A 221 -19.58 -3.49 4.51
CA LEU A 221 -20.04 -3.40 5.91
C LEU A 221 -21.26 -4.29 6.18
N THR A 222 -21.81 -4.94 5.16
CA THR A 222 -23.14 -5.57 5.18
C THR A 222 -23.27 -6.71 6.20
N PHE A 223 -22.15 -7.30 6.64
CA PHE A 223 -22.13 -8.42 7.57
C PHE A 223 -21.66 -8.06 8.98
N ASP A 224 -21.26 -6.81 9.21
CA ASP A 224 -20.74 -6.37 10.51
C ASP A 224 -21.81 -5.63 11.35
N ALA A 225 -22.96 -5.28 10.75
CA ALA A 225 -24.07 -4.63 11.44
C ALA A 225 -25.00 -5.65 12.16
N PRO A 226 -25.37 -5.42 13.44
CA PRO A 226 -26.35 -6.25 14.13
C PRO A 226 -27.77 -5.96 13.60
N GLY A 227 -28.44 -6.97 13.05
CA GLY A 227 -29.84 -6.89 12.62
C GLY A 227 -30.11 -7.49 11.23
N PRO A 228 -31.36 -7.48 10.76
CA PRO A 228 -31.67 -7.84 9.37
C PRO A 228 -31.09 -6.77 8.42
N PRO A 229 -30.68 -7.15 7.20
CA PRO A 229 -30.17 -6.19 6.23
C PRO A 229 -31.19 -5.11 5.88
N SER A 230 -30.72 -3.87 5.70
CA SER A 230 -31.51 -2.74 5.26
C SER A 230 -31.97 -2.89 3.80
N ALA A 231 -32.92 -2.05 3.36
CA ALA A 231 -33.35 -2.03 1.97
C ALA A 231 -32.20 -1.67 0.99
N GLU A 232 -31.30 -0.79 1.43
CA GLU A 232 -30.08 -0.39 0.70
C GLU A 232 -29.15 -1.58 0.51
N GLU A 233 -28.84 -2.28 1.60
CA GLU A 233 -27.99 -3.46 1.61
C GLU A 233 -28.55 -4.58 0.72
N LEU A 234 -29.86 -4.84 0.81
CA LEU A 234 -30.52 -5.82 -0.05
C LEU A 234 -30.47 -5.42 -1.53
N SER A 235 -30.59 -4.13 -1.85
CA SER A 235 -30.48 -3.63 -3.22
C SER A 235 -29.07 -3.83 -3.78
N VAL A 236 -28.03 -3.47 -3.00
CA VAL A 236 -26.62 -3.72 -3.34
C VAL A 236 -26.37 -5.22 -3.58
N VAL A 237 -26.84 -6.09 -2.69
CA VAL A 237 -26.68 -7.55 -2.83
C VAL A 237 -27.34 -8.07 -4.13
N ARG A 238 -28.54 -7.59 -4.46
CA ARG A 238 -29.24 -7.96 -5.70
C ARG A 238 -28.49 -7.48 -6.93
N ALA A 239 -27.99 -6.24 -6.92
CA ALA A 239 -27.24 -5.67 -8.04
C ALA A 239 -25.88 -6.37 -8.24
N LYS A 240 -25.13 -6.66 -7.16
CA LYS A 240 -23.90 -7.49 -7.19
C LYS A 240 -24.17 -8.86 -7.81
N ARG A 241 -25.30 -9.49 -7.48
CA ARG A 241 -25.69 -10.77 -8.07
C ARG A 241 -26.02 -10.63 -9.57
N ALA A 242 -26.84 -9.65 -9.94
CA ALA A 242 -27.21 -9.41 -11.33
C ALA A 242 -25.98 -9.13 -12.20
N LEU A 243 -25.01 -8.37 -11.70
CA LEU A 243 -23.74 -8.08 -12.38
C LEU A 243 -22.93 -9.35 -12.63
N ARG A 244 -22.78 -10.22 -11.62
CA ARG A 244 -22.09 -11.52 -11.76
C ARG A 244 -22.78 -12.46 -12.75
N GLU A 245 -24.09 -12.36 -12.88
CA GLU A 245 -24.89 -13.14 -13.84
C GLU A 245 -25.01 -12.45 -15.21
N HIS A 246 -24.27 -11.36 -15.45
CA HIS A 246 -24.31 -10.57 -16.69
C HIS A 246 -25.70 -10.02 -17.08
N ARG A 247 -26.59 -9.83 -16.09
CA ARG A 247 -27.94 -9.27 -16.29
C ARG A 247 -27.91 -7.74 -16.22
N TYR A 248 -27.28 -7.12 -17.20
CA TYR A 248 -26.95 -5.69 -17.19
C TYR A 248 -28.15 -4.75 -17.13
N GLU A 249 -29.29 -5.15 -17.67
CA GLU A 249 -30.55 -4.39 -17.63
C GLU A 249 -31.09 -4.33 -16.19
N VAL A 250 -31.01 -5.45 -15.46
CA VAL A 250 -31.38 -5.53 -14.05
C VAL A 250 -30.41 -4.70 -13.19
N VAL A 251 -29.11 -4.72 -13.52
CA VAL A 251 -28.13 -3.86 -12.86
C VAL A 251 -28.49 -2.39 -13.08
N ALA A 252 -28.81 -1.99 -14.31
CA ALA A 252 -29.15 -0.61 -14.65
C ALA A 252 -30.40 -0.12 -13.89
N GLU A 253 -31.43 -0.96 -13.77
CA GLU A 253 -32.64 -0.64 -13.01
C GLU A 253 -32.34 -0.47 -11.52
N LEU A 254 -31.66 -1.45 -10.90
CA LEU A 254 -31.33 -1.42 -9.47
C LEU A 254 -30.40 -0.27 -9.11
N VAL A 255 -29.38 -0.01 -9.93
CA VAL A 255 -28.46 1.13 -9.75
C VAL A 255 -29.19 2.46 -9.95
N GLY A 256 -30.06 2.57 -10.95
CA GLY A 256 -30.84 3.78 -11.21
C GLY A 256 -31.87 4.10 -10.11
N GLU A 257 -32.49 3.08 -9.50
CA GLU A 257 -33.31 3.25 -8.30
C GLU A 257 -32.47 3.56 -7.06
N GLY A 258 -31.37 2.82 -6.88
CA GLY A 258 -30.42 2.99 -5.79
C GLY A 258 -29.87 4.40 -5.72
N LEU A 259 -29.31 4.94 -6.80
CA LEU A 259 -28.73 6.29 -6.83
C LEU A 259 -29.77 7.42 -6.72
N ARG A 260 -31.05 7.18 -7.05
CA ARG A 260 -32.12 8.15 -6.77
C ARG A 260 -32.49 8.21 -5.30
N THR A 261 -32.37 7.09 -4.59
CA THR A 261 -32.77 6.94 -3.19
C THR A 261 -31.61 7.23 -2.24
N TRP A 262 -30.43 6.73 -2.59
CA TRP A 262 -29.17 6.81 -1.85
C TRP A 262 -28.07 7.35 -2.77
N PRO A 263 -28.09 8.66 -3.11
CA PRO A 263 -27.15 9.26 -4.05
C PRO A 263 -25.69 9.23 -3.57
N GLU A 264 -25.46 9.00 -2.27
CA GLU A 264 -24.14 8.91 -1.65
C GLU A 264 -23.69 7.47 -1.36
N ASP A 265 -24.43 6.44 -1.81
CA ASP A 265 -24.02 5.05 -1.61
C ASP A 265 -22.85 4.67 -2.52
N ALA A 266 -21.70 4.35 -1.91
CA ALA A 266 -20.48 4.03 -2.63
C ALA A 266 -20.61 2.78 -3.51
N TRP A 267 -21.37 1.78 -3.05
CA TRP A 267 -21.55 0.52 -3.77
C TRP A 267 -22.40 0.71 -5.02
N MET A 268 -23.43 1.54 -4.98
CA MET A 268 -24.25 1.88 -6.15
C MET A 268 -23.42 2.60 -7.21
N HIS A 269 -22.55 3.53 -6.80
CA HIS A 269 -21.58 4.16 -7.71
C HIS A 269 -20.59 3.15 -8.28
N PHE A 270 -20.07 2.22 -7.46
CA PHE A 270 -19.16 1.18 -7.95
C PHE A 270 -19.84 0.28 -8.99
N LEU A 271 -21.07 -0.16 -8.71
CA LEU A 271 -21.88 -0.98 -9.61
C LEU A 271 -22.25 -0.24 -10.90
N ALA A 272 -22.54 1.06 -10.82
CA ALA A 272 -22.70 1.92 -12.00
C ALA A 272 -21.43 1.93 -12.84
N GLY A 273 -20.27 2.10 -12.21
CA GLY A 273 -18.96 2.03 -12.85
C GLY A 273 -18.72 0.71 -13.57
N LYS A 274 -19.00 -0.43 -12.91
CA LYS A 274 -18.86 -1.76 -13.53
C LYS A 274 -19.84 -1.97 -14.69
N LEU A 275 -21.07 -1.44 -14.60
CA LEU A 275 -22.03 -1.46 -15.70
C LEU A 275 -21.54 -0.66 -16.91
N HIS A 276 -21.03 0.55 -16.69
CA HIS A 276 -20.45 1.39 -17.75
C HIS A 276 -19.23 0.73 -18.39
N LEU A 277 -18.34 0.10 -17.61
CA LEU A 277 -17.22 -0.68 -18.14
C LEU A 277 -17.71 -1.81 -19.05
N ALA A 278 -18.73 -2.56 -18.62
CA ALA A 278 -19.30 -3.65 -19.43
C ALA A 278 -19.92 -3.17 -20.74
N ARG A 279 -20.33 -1.89 -20.82
CA ARG A 279 -20.87 -1.24 -22.03
C ARG A 279 -19.83 -0.50 -22.87
N GLY A 280 -18.58 -0.43 -22.42
CA GLY A 280 -17.52 0.34 -23.09
C GLY A 280 -17.64 1.86 -22.90
N GLU A 281 -18.41 2.31 -21.92
CA GLU A 281 -18.67 3.73 -21.62
C GLU A 281 -17.60 4.28 -20.65
N TYR A 282 -16.33 4.27 -21.08
CA TYR A 282 -15.18 4.49 -20.18
C TYR A 282 -15.18 5.82 -19.40
N PRO A 283 -15.53 6.98 -19.99
CA PRO A 283 -15.60 8.23 -19.21
C PRO A 283 -16.66 8.20 -18.11
N ALA A 284 -17.82 7.59 -18.37
CA ALA A 284 -18.88 7.43 -17.38
C ALA A 284 -18.48 6.41 -16.30
N ALA A 285 -17.80 5.33 -16.70
CA ALA A 285 -17.23 4.37 -15.78
C ALA A 285 -16.23 5.02 -14.81
N LYS A 286 -15.29 5.81 -15.34
CA LYS A 286 -14.31 6.55 -14.54
C LYS A 286 -15.02 7.44 -13.51
N ALA A 287 -15.95 8.29 -13.95
CA ALA A 287 -16.66 9.20 -13.06
C ALA A 287 -17.39 8.46 -11.92
N ALA A 288 -18.08 7.37 -12.24
CA ALA A 288 -18.78 6.57 -11.24
C ALA A 288 -17.81 5.85 -10.27
N LEU A 289 -16.68 5.32 -10.75
CA LEU A 289 -15.69 4.65 -9.91
C LEU A 289 -14.91 5.64 -9.01
N GLU A 290 -14.62 6.85 -9.49
CA GLU A 290 -14.05 7.93 -8.67
C GLU A 290 -15.03 8.33 -7.58
N GLN A 291 -16.33 8.45 -7.90
CA GLN A 291 -17.37 8.74 -6.92
C GLN A 291 -17.49 7.60 -5.89
N ALA A 292 -17.39 6.35 -6.31
CA ALA A 292 -17.36 5.19 -5.41
C ALA A 292 -16.18 5.22 -4.44
N ARG A 293 -14.97 5.54 -4.92
CA ARG A 293 -13.77 5.75 -4.08
C ARG A 293 -13.99 6.90 -3.09
N ASP A 294 -14.47 8.04 -3.59
CA ASP A 294 -14.65 9.26 -2.81
C ASP A 294 -15.80 9.17 -1.81
N LEU A 295 -16.72 8.22 -2.00
CA LEU A 295 -17.82 7.86 -1.09
C LEU A 295 -17.56 6.60 -0.26
N ASP A 296 -16.41 5.94 -0.42
CA ASP A 296 -16.08 4.73 0.35
C ASP A 296 -16.20 5.02 1.87
N PRO A 297 -17.03 4.28 2.62
CA PRO A 297 -17.24 4.55 4.05
C PRO A 297 -15.95 4.39 4.87
N ILE A 298 -14.99 3.61 4.36
CA ILE A 298 -13.66 3.42 4.94
C ILE A 298 -12.62 3.87 3.90
N PRO A 299 -12.23 5.15 3.90
CA PRO A 299 -11.35 5.71 2.86
C PRO A 299 -9.90 5.26 3.05
N LEU A 300 -9.58 4.09 2.51
CA LEU A 300 -8.22 3.55 2.48
C LEU A 300 -7.38 4.15 1.34
N ARG A 301 -8.05 4.75 0.35
CA ARG A 301 -7.45 5.38 -0.83
C ARG A 301 -7.42 6.89 -0.63
N ALA A 302 -6.49 7.58 -1.30
CA ALA A 302 -6.51 9.03 -1.39
C ALA A 302 -7.76 9.44 -2.18
N LEU A 303 -8.53 10.38 -1.64
CA LEU A 303 -9.72 10.91 -2.31
C LEU A 303 -9.34 11.99 -3.32
N SER A 304 -10.18 12.25 -4.32
CA SER A 304 -9.90 13.24 -5.37
C SER A 304 -9.42 14.60 -4.84
N PRO A 305 -10.00 15.17 -3.77
CA PRO A 305 -9.58 16.47 -3.27
C PRO A 305 -8.11 16.55 -2.80
N PHE A 306 -7.50 15.45 -2.37
CA PHE A 306 -6.09 15.44 -1.96
C PHE A 306 -5.15 15.61 -3.17
N ASN A 307 -5.47 14.99 -4.30
CA ASN A 307 -4.72 15.20 -5.54
C ASN A 307 -4.94 16.61 -6.10
N SER A 308 -6.15 17.18 -5.94
CA SER A 308 -6.41 18.57 -6.31
C SER A 308 -5.52 19.55 -5.55
N VAL A 309 -5.30 19.34 -4.25
CA VAL A 309 -4.35 20.17 -3.46
C VAL A 309 -2.94 20.12 -4.03
N LEU A 310 -2.44 18.93 -4.37
CA LEU A 310 -1.09 18.77 -4.96
C LEU A 310 -0.98 19.51 -6.30
N ARG A 311 -2.01 19.40 -7.16
CA ARG A 311 -2.09 20.11 -8.45
C ARG A 311 -2.07 21.63 -8.25
N THR A 312 -2.90 22.14 -7.35
CA THR A 312 -2.93 23.58 -7.00
C THR A 312 -1.57 24.07 -6.52
N LEU A 313 -0.92 23.35 -5.60
CA LEU A 313 0.40 23.74 -5.09
C LEU A 313 1.46 23.78 -6.17
N ALA A 314 1.45 22.83 -7.12
CA ALA A 314 2.38 22.86 -8.24
C ALA A 314 2.13 24.04 -9.19
N THR A 315 0.87 24.41 -9.43
CA THR A 315 0.56 25.59 -10.26
C THR A 315 0.92 26.91 -9.58
N GLU A 316 0.85 26.98 -8.25
CA GLU A 316 1.18 28.18 -7.47
C GLU A 316 2.69 28.39 -7.30
N ASN A 317 3.52 27.36 -7.51
CA ASN A 317 4.96 27.40 -7.18
C ASN A 317 5.81 26.82 -8.32
N GLU A 318 6.42 27.68 -9.15
CA GLU A 318 7.20 27.28 -10.34
C GLU A 318 8.37 26.32 -10.05
N LYS A 319 8.92 26.35 -8.83
CA LYS A 319 10.02 25.46 -8.42
C LYS A 319 9.54 24.06 -8.04
N VAL A 320 8.23 23.86 -7.87
CA VAL A 320 7.62 22.57 -7.57
C VAL A 320 7.22 21.89 -8.88
N LEU A 321 7.83 20.73 -9.13
CA LEU A 321 7.43 19.86 -10.24
C LEU A 321 6.33 18.90 -9.76
N LEU A 322 5.22 18.81 -10.49
CA LEU A 322 4.23 17.76 -10.25
C LEU A 322 4.51 16.57 -11.15
N LEU A 323 4.66 15.39 -10.56
CA LEU A 323 4.56 14.12 -11.25
C LEU A 323 3.14 13.57 -11.04
N ASP A 324 2.25 13.81 -11.99
CA ASP A 324 0.85 13.39 -11.87
C ASP A 324 0.71 11.88 -12.17
N LEU A 325 0.88 11.06 -11.14
CA LEU A 325 0.76 9.60 -11.20
C LEU A 325 -0.67 9.13 -11.45
N GLU A 326 -1.69 9.86 -11.00
CA GLU A 326 -3.09 9.57 -11.32
C GLU A 326 -3.31 9.66 -12.84
N GLU A 327 -2.82 10.72 -13.47
CA GLU A 327 -2.87 10.90 -14.92
C GLU A 327 -2.00 9.88 -15.69
N LEU A 328 -0.79 9.60 -15.19
CA LEU A 328 0.08 8.56 -15.75
C LEU A 328 -0.63 7.21 -15.77
N PHE A 329 -1.18 6.76 -14.65
CA PHE A 329 -1.81 5.45 -14.55
C PHE A 329 -3.09 5.39 -15.39
N ARG A 330 -3.84 6.49 -15.49
CA ARG A 330 -5.01 6.61 -16.37
C ARG A 330 -4.64 6.38 -17.85
N ARG A 331 -3.54 6.98 -18.31
CA ARG A 331 -3.07 6.86 -19.70
C ARG A 331 -2.53 5.47 -20.02
N GLU A 332 -1.85 4.85 -19.07
CA GLU A 332 -1.18 3.54 -19.24
C GLU A 332 -2.10 2.35 -18.86
N ALA A 333 -3.32 2.63 -18.41
CA ALA A 333 -4.30 1.61 -18.07
C ALA A 333 -4.65 0.73 -19.28
N MET A 334 -4.82 -0.57 -19.03
CA MET A 334 -5.23 -1.51 -20.09
C MET A 334 -6.67 -1.23 -20.55
N LEU A 335 -7.56 -0.89 -19.61
CA LEU A 335 -8.87 -0.34 -19.92
C LEU A 335 -8.74 1.18 -20.05
N PRO A 336 -9.24 1.80 -21.13
CA PRO A 336 -9.20 3.25 -21.26
C PRO A 336 -9.74 3.93 -20.00
N GLU A 337 -9.01 4.93 -19.50
CA GLU A 337 -9.40 5.78 -18.38
C GLU A 337 -9.40 5.12 -16.97
N VAL A 338 -9.37 3.79 -16.85
CA VAL A 338 -9.68 3.11 -15.58
C VAL A 338 -8.62 2.06 -15.24
N PRO A 339 -7.61 2.41 -14.41
CA PRO A 339 -6.57 1.48 -14.04
C PRO A 339 -7.03 0.43 -13.00
N GLY A 340 -6.45 -0.77 -13.10
CA GLY A 340 -6.79 -1.94 -12.30
C GLY A 340 -5.58 -2.77 -11.85
N TYR A 341 -5.79 -4.07 -11.61
CA TYR A 341 -4.75 -5.00 -11.15
C TYR A 341 -3.55 -5.17 -12.11
N GLU A 342 -3.66 -4.71 -13.35
CA GLU A 342 -2.50 -4.64 -14.25
C GLU A 342 -1.45 -3.63 -13.74
N LEU A 343 -1.90 -2.53 -13.12
CA LEU A 343 -1.02 -1.49 -12.55
C LEU A 343 -0.95 -1.51 -11.02
N PHE A 344 -1.79 -2.30 -10.34
CA PHE A 344 -1.88 -2.36 -8.89
C PHE A 344 -1.79 -3.77 -8.32
N CYS A 345 -1.33 -3.89 -7.08
CA CYS A 345 -1.30 -5.15 -6.35
C CYS A 345 -2.29 -5.21 -5.18
N ASP A 346 -3.03 -4.13 -4.94
CA ASP A 346 -4.16 -4.01 -4.03
C ASP A 346 -4.97 -2.74 -4.39
N PHE A 347 -5.49 -2.00 -3.40
CA PHE A 347 -6.22 -0.75 -3.59
C PHE A 347 -5.40 0.44 -4.07
N CYS A 348 -4.09 0.47 -3.79
CA CYS A 348 -3.26 1.63 -4.15
C CYS A 348 -1.79 1.33 -4.42
N HIS A 349 -1.25 0.20 -3.96
CA HIS A 349 0.16 -0.11 -4.16
C HIS A 349 0.39 -0.54 -5.61
N PRO A 350 1.35 0.07 -6.32
CA PRO A 350 1.59 -0.29 -7.71
C PRO A 350 2.08 -1.74 -7.87
N SER A 351 1.70 -2.38 -8.97
CA SER A 351 2.28 -3.64 -9.43
C SER A 351 3.76 -3.44 -9.81
N PRO A 352 4.55 -4.50 -10.08
CA PRO A 352 5.91 -4.32 -10.60
C PRO A 352 5.96 -3.44 -11.86
N LEU A 353 4.95 -3.57 -12.74
CA LEU A 353 4.81 -2.72 -13.93
C LEU A 353 4.45 -1.29 -13.55
N GLY A 354 3.46 -1.08 -12.66
CA GLY A 354 3.12 0.25 -12.16
C GLY A 354 4.30 0.97 -11.51
N ASN A 355 5.13 0.25 -10.74
CA ASN A 355 6.37 0.78 -10.19
C ASN A 355 7.40 1.14 -11.27
N THR A 356 7.45 0.38 -12.37
CA THR A 356 8.33 0.70 -13.51
C THR A 356 7.89 1.99 -14.19
N LEU A 357 6.58 2.19 -14.37
CA LEU A 357 6.01 3.41 -14.93
C LEU A 357 6.37 4.64 -14.10
N ILE A 358 6.22 4.57 -12.77
CA ILE A 358 6.59 5.67 -11.87
C ILE A 358 8.09 5.99 -12.00
N ALA A 359 8.95 4.97 -11.93
CA ALA A 359 10.40 5.15 -12.04
C ALA A 359 10.79 5.77 -13.38
N ARG A 360 10.20 5.28 -14.48
CA ARG A 360 10.44 5.78 -15.83
C ARG A 360 9.99 7.23 -15.98
N GLU A 361 8.76 7.55 -15.57
CA GLU A 361 8.22 8.92 -15.71
C GLU A 361 8.99 9.92 -14.83
N LEU A 362 9.48 9.50 -13.65
CA LEU A 362 10.34 10.34 -12.82
C LEU A 362 11.66 10.65 -13.53
N VAL A 363 12.35 9.65 -14.12
CA VAL A 363 13.57 9.90 -14.89
C VAL A 363 13.31 10.82 -16.09
N LEU A 364 12.26 10.53 -16.86
CA LEU A 364 11.93 11.32 -18.05
C LEU A 364 11.53 12.76 -17.70
N SER A 365 10.79 12.96 -16.62
CA SER A 365 10.41 14.31 -16.15
C SER A 365 11.62 15.09 -15.65
N LEU A 366 12.54 14.45 -14.93
CA LEU A 366 13.79 15.10 -14.50
C LEU A 366 14.67 15.48 -15.69
N SER A 367 14.78 14.63 -16.71
CA SER A 367 15.48 14.95 -17.96
C SER A 367 14.79 16.10 -18.72
N ARG A 368 13.47 16.02 -18.92
CA ARG A 368 12.68 17.02 -19.65
C ARG A 368 12.84 18.43 -19.06
N GLU A 369 12.87 18.52 -17.74
CA GLU A 369 13.03 19.78 -17.01
C GLU A 369 14.50 20.22 -16.84
N GLY A 370 15.47 19.44 -17.35
CA GLY A 370 16.90 19.68 -17.13
C GLY A 370 17.29 19.66 -15.64
N ARG A 371 16.52 18.96 -14.80
CA ARG A 371 16.71 18.86 -13.35
C ARG A 371 17.55 17.64 -13.04
N LEU A 372 18.82 17.87 -12.71
CA LEU A 372 19.82 16.84 -12.41
C LEU A 372 20.19 15.91 -13.59
N LEU A 373 19.36 15.79 -14.62
CA LEU A 373 19.61 14.95 -15.78
C LEU A 373 19.71 15.82 -17.05
N GLU A 374 20.51 15.37 -18.00
CA GLU A 374 20.61 16.02 -19.31
C GLU A 374 19.26 15.96 -20.04
N PRO A 375 18.84 17.03 -20.74
CA PRO A 375 17.62 17.01 -21.55
C PRO A 375 17.67 16.01 -22.70
N GLY A 376 16.51 15.41 -23.00
CA GLY A 376 16.34 14.52 -24.15
C GLY A 376 16.71 13.07 -23.89
N LEU A 377 16.76 12.61 -22.64
CA LEU A 377 16.96 11.20 -22.33
C LEU A 377 15.74 10.40 -22.80
N GLU A 378 15.99 9.37 -23.61
CA GLU A 378 14.98 8.42 -24.04
C GLU A 378 15.11 7.11 -23.25
N LEU A 379 13.98 6.56 -22.81
CA LEU A 379 13.93 5.26 -22.12
C LEU A 379 13.00 4.31 -22.86
N PRO A 380 13.34 3.01 -22.93
CA PRO A 380 12.47 1.97 -23.48
C PRO A 380 11.07 1.94 -22.82
N PRO A 381 10.10 1.26 -23.44
CA PRO A 381 8.80 0.98 -22.82
C PRO A 381 8.92 0.29 -21.46
N ALA A 382 7.94 0.50 -20.58
CA ALA A 382 8.02 0.04 -19.19
C ALA A 382 8.12 -1.49 -19.07
N GLU A 383 7.46 -2.25 -19.94
CA GLU A 383 7.54 -3.71 -19.94
C GLU A 383 8.94 -4.21 -20.30
N VAL A 384 9.62 -3.50 -21.20
CA VAL A 384 11.01 -3.81 -21.58
C VAL A 384 11.92 -3.53 -20.39
N LEU A 385 11.79 -2.36 -19.77
CA LEU A 385 12.55 -1.97 -18.59
C LEU A 385 12.33 -2.92 -17.41
N LEU A 386 11.08 -3.33 -17.17
CA LEU A 386 10.76 -4.28 -16.09
C LEU A 386 11.46 -5.61 -16.34
N ASN A 387 11.36 -6.15 -17.56
CA ASN A 387 12.01 -7.42 -17.90
C ASN A 387 13.53 -7.33 -17.78
N GLU A 388 14.13 -6.22 -18.20
CA GLU A 388 15.55 -5.94 -18.06
C GLU A 388 15.95 -5.88 -16.57
N TYR A 389 15.24 -5.08 -15.77
CA TYR A 389 15.46 -4.93 -14.34
C TYR A 389 15.42 -6.28 -13.61
N LEU A 390 14.36 -7.07 -13.85
CA LEU A 390 14.17 -8.36 -13.17
C LEU A 390 15.28 -9.35 -13.52
N ARG A 391 15.73 -9.40 -14.78
CA ARG A 391 16.81 -10.30 -15.22
C ARG A 391 18.17 -9.89 -14.70
N THR A 392 18.44 -8.59 -14.63
CA THR A 392 19.73 -8.05 -14.20
C THR A 392 19.88 -8.10 -12.68
N ARG A 393 18.79 -7.84 -11.94
CA ARG A 393 18.85 -7.67 -10.48
C ARG A 393 18.45 -8.92 -9.69
N MET A 394 17.95 -9.98 -10.33
CA MET A 394 17.49 -11.19 -9.61
C MET A 394 17.87 -12.46 -10.35
N THR A 395 18.33 -13.46 -9.60
CA THR A 395 18.42 -14.83 -10.10
C THR A 395 17.01 -15.41 -10.34
N PRO A 396 16.86 -16.45 -11.18
CA PRO A 396 15.57 -17.10 -11.40
C PRO A 396 14.90 -17.58 -10.11
N THR A 397 15.69 -18.07 -9.14
CA THR A 397 15.20 -18.52 -7.83
C THR A 397 14.67 -17.35 -7.00
N GLU A 398 15.45 -16.27 -6.85
CA GLU A 398 14.99 -15.07 -6.14
C GLU A 398 13.72 -14.50 -6.77
N LEU A 399 13.66 -14.44 -8.10
CA LEU A 399 12.49 -13.94 -8.82
C LEU A 399 11.24 -14.78 -8.52
N ALA A 400 11.36 -16.10 -8.48
CA ALA A 400 10.25 -16.99 -8.13
C ALA A 400 9.77 -16.76 -6.69
N GLU A 401 10.70 -16.64 -5.73
CA GLU A 401 10.39 -16.38 -4.32
C GLU A 401 9.70 -15.03 -4.12
N PHE A 402 10.20 -13.97 -4.77
CA PHE A 402 9.60 -12.64 -4.67
C PHE A 402 8.24 -12.57 -5.35
N ARG A 403 8.02 -13.29 -6.46
CA ARG A 403 6.69 -13.41 -7.09
C ARG A 403 5.70 -14.14 -6.21
N GLU A 404 6.11 -15.24 -5.58
CA GLU A 404 5.28 -15.94 -4.59
C GLU A 404 4.91 -15.01 -3.43
N LYS A 405 5.89 -14.30 -2.87
CA LYS A 405 5.66 -13.34 -1.78
C LYS A 405 4.69 -12.23 -2.20
N TYR A 406 4.92 -11.63 -3.38
CA TYR A 406 4.06 -10.59 -3.94
C TYR A 406 2.60 -11.05 -4.04
N LEU A 407 2.34 -12.19 -4.68
CA LEU A 407 0.98 -12.71 -4.84
C LEU A 407 0.34 -13.06 -3.49
N LEU A 408 1.11 -13.67 -2.58
CA LEU A 408 0.62 -14.04 -1.26
C LEU A 408 0.24 -12.83 -0.42
N ASP A 409 1.08 -11.79 -0.38
CA ASP A 409 0.82 -10.60 0.41
C ASP A 409 -0.33 -9.76 -0.16
N SER A 410 -0.44 -9.67 -1.49
CA SER A 410 -1.59 -9.06 -2.17
C SER A 410 -2.90 -9.78 -1.85
N ALA A 411 -2.91 -11.12 -1.89
CA ALA A 411 -4.08 -11.90 -1.49
C ALA A 411 -4.47 -11.66 -0.04
N ARG A 412 -3.48 -11.65 0.87
CA ARG A 412 -3.71 -11.40 2.31
C ARG A 412 -4.29 -10.02 2.56
N ALA A 413 -3.76 -8.98 1.90
CA ALA A 413 -4.25 -7.61 2.02
C ALA A 413 -5.74 -7.50 1.66
N ALA A 414 -6.20 -8.23 0.65
CA ALA A 414 -7.60 -8.24 0.22
C ALA A 414 -8.56 -8.99 1.17
N MET A 415 -8.07 -9.91 2.01
CA MET A 415 -8.92 -10.73 2.90
C MET A 415 -9.12 -10.16 4.31
N VAL A 416 -8.32 -9.18 4.73
CA VAL A 416 -8.37 -8.68 6.12
C VAL A 416 -9.60 -7.77 6.31
N ALA A 417 -10.23 -7.78 7.48
CA ALA A 417 -11.32 -6.87 7.80
C ALA A 417 -10.79 -5.43 8.05
N PRO A 418 -11.54 -4.38 7.66
CA PRO A 418 -12.92 -4.37 7.13
C PRO A 418 -13.00 -4.46 5.60
N VAL A 419 -11.86 -4.65 4.95
CA VAL A 419 -11.67 -4.63 3.49
C VAL A 419 -12.44 -5.76 2.79
N ARG A 420 -12.26 -7.01 3.23
CA ARG A 420 -12.99 -8.22 2.77
C ARG A 420 -13.28 -8.29 1.25
N TYR A 421 -12.35 -7.92 0.37
CA TYR A 421 -12.46 -8.13 -1.08
C TYR A 421 -12.05 -9.54 -1.48
N LEU A 422 -12.95 -10.49 -1.23
CA LEU A 422 -12.70 -11.91 -1.52
C LEU A 422 -12.43 -12.18 -3.01
N GLU A 423 -13.03 -11.42 -3.92
CA GLU A 423 -12.76 -11.50 -5.37
C GLU A 423 -11.30 -11.11 -5.71
N GLY A 424 -10.78 -10.05 -5.09
CA GLY A 424 -9.37 -9.66 -5.23
C GLY A 424 -8.42 -10.72 -4.65
N ALA A 425 -8.77 -11.29 -3.50
CA ALA A 425 -8.00 -12.38 -2.93
C ALA A 425 -7.96 -13.62 -3.85
N ALA A 426 -9.10 -13.98 -4.45
CA ALA A 426 -9.20 -15.07 -5.41
C ALA A 426 -8.29 -14.84 -6.63
N HIS A 427 -8.28 -13.63 -7.18
CA HIS A 427 -7.43 -13.24 -8.32
C HIS A 427 -5.94 -13.54 -8.06
N PHE A 428 -5.41 -13.13 -6.91
CA PHE A 428 -4.00 -13.36 -6.57
C PHE A 428 -3.71 -14.82 -6.19
N LEU A 429 -4.63 -15.49 -5.48
CA LEU A 429 -4.44 -16.90 -5.08
C LEU A 429 -4.50 -17.85 -6.28
N GLU A 430 -5.31 -17.56 -7.29
CA GLU A 430 -5.34 -18.32 -8.53
C GLU A 430 -3.99 -18.25 -9.26
N GLN A 431 -3.44 -17.04 -9.39
CA GLN A 431 -2.11 -16.85 -9.97
C GLN A 431 -1.03 -17.56 -9.14
N LEU A 432 -1.09 -17.46 -7.81
CA LEU A 432 -0.13 -18.11 -6.92
C LEU A 432 -0.18 -19.63 -7.06
N ARG A 433 -1.37 -20.22 -7.15
CA ARG A 433 -1.52 -21.67 -7.32
C ARG A 433 -1.02 -22.16 -8.68
N ARG A 434 -1.07 -21.34 -9.73
CA ARG A 434 -0.44 -21.65 -11.03
C ARG A 434 1.08 -21.55 -10.97
N LEU A 435 1.59 -20.48 -10.35
CA LEU A 435 3.02 -20.21 -10.25
C LEU A 435 3.74 -21.21 -9.32
N ALA A 436 3.16 -21.48 -8.15
CA ALA A 436 3.74 -22.26 -7.07
C ALA A 436 2.69 -23.24 -6.49
N PRO A 437 2.30 -24.29 -7.24
CA PRO A 437 1.25 -25.23 -6.82
C PRO A 437 1.57 -26.00 -5.54
N ARG A 438 2.85 -26.07 -5.16
CA ARG A 438 3.32 -26.70 -3.92
C ARG A 438 3.55 -25.71 -2.77
N SER A 439 3.20 -24.43 -2.95
CA SER A 439 3.26 -23.45 -1.86
C SER A 439 2.19 -23.77 -0.83
N TRP A 440 2.59 -24.35 0.30
CA TRP A 440 1.67 -24.61 1.41
C TRP A 440 1.03 -23.32 1.93
N LYS A 441 1.72 -22.17 1.82
CA LYS A 441 1.22 -20.85 2.21
C LYS A 441 0.07 -20.39 1.29
N GLY A 442 0.25 -20.56 -0.02
CA GLY A 442 -0.78 -20.27 -1.01
C GLY A 442 -2.00 -21.19 -0.87
N VAL A 443 -1.76 -22.48 -0.68
CA VAL A 443 -2.85 -23.47 -0.45
C VAL A 443 -3.61 -23.17 0.84
N LEU A 444 -2.91 -22.79 1.91
CA LEU A 444 -3.54 -22.43 3.18
C LEU A 444 -4.44 -21.20 3.04
N ASN A 445 -3.96 -20.14 2.36
CA ASN A 445 -4.75 -18.93 2.16
C ASN A 445 -5.93 -19.16 1.20
N ALA A 446 -5.80 -20.06 0.22
CA ALA A 446 -6.94 -20.51 -0.59
C ALA A 446 -7.98 -21.27 0.26
N GLY A 447 -7.54 -22.08 1.23
CA GLY A 447 -8.43 -22.71 2.20
C GLY A 447 -9.15 -21.68 3.08
N ALA A 448 -8.42 -20.69 3.60
CA ALA A 448 -9.00 -19.59 4.36
C ALA A 448 -10.05 -18.81 3.55
N LEU A 449 -9.75 -18.48 2.28
CA LEU A 449 -10.70 -17.84 1.36
C LEU A 449 -11.97 -18.68 1.18
N ALA A 450 -11.85 -19.97 0.88
CA ALA A 450 -13.02 -20.84 0.69
C ALA A 450 -13.88 -20.94 1.96
N LEU A 451 -13.27 -20.97 3.14
CA LEU A 451 -13.99 -20.91 4.42
C LEU A 451 -14.72 -19.57 4.62
N LEU A 452 -14.08 -18.44 4.28
CA LEU A 452 -14.71 -17.12 4.31
C LEU A 452 -15.90 -17.00 3.35
N GLU A 453 -15.88 -17.71 2.22
CA GLU A 453 -16.99 -17.82 1.28
C GLU A 453 -18.10 -18.79 1.74
N GLY A 454 -17.92 -19.47 2.88
CA GLY A 454 -18.86 -20.47 3.39
C GLY A 454 -18.73 -21.85 2.74
N LYS A 455 -17.72 -22.08 1.90
CA LYS A 455 -17.45 -23.37 1.23
C LYS A 455 -16.69 -24.32 2.17
N LYS A 456 -17.40 -24.83 3.19
CA LYS A 456 -16.83 -25.62 4.30
C LYS A 456 -15.96 -26.79 3.83
N GLU A 457 -16.50 -27.66 2.97
CA GLU A 457 -15.80 -28.88 2.52
C GLU A 457 -14.52 -28.56 1.74
N GLU A 458 -14.62 -27.61 0.80
CA GLU A 458 -13.46 -27.17 0.00
C GLU A 458 -12.39 -26.54 0.88
N GLY A 459 -12.79 -25.65 1.79
CA GLY A 459 -11.89 -24.98 2.72
C GLY A 459 -11.11 -25.96 3.60
N LEU A 460 -11.80 -26.94 4.21
CA LEU A 460 -11.16 -27.96 5.04
C LEU A 460 -10.20 -28.84 4.24
N ARG A 461 -10.58 -29.24 3.02
CA ARG A 461 -9.70 -30.02 2.13
C ARG A 461 -8.42 -29.27 1.79
N LEU A 462 -8.51 -27.97 1.51
CA LEU A 462 -7.34 -27.13 1.22
C LEU A 462 -6.45 -26.93 2.45
N VAL A 463 -7.05 -26.73 3.64
CA VAL A 463 -6.28 -26.65 4.89
C VAL A 463 -5.52 -27.96 5.17
N ALA A 464 -6.16 -29.11 4.97
CA ALA A 464 -5.51 -30.42 5.11
C ALA A 464 -4.34 -30.58 4.11
N ALA A 465 -4.55 -30.22 2.84
CA ALA A 465 -3.48 -30.26 1.84
C ALA A 465 -2.30 -29.33 2.20
N ALA A 466 -2.56 -28.16 2.80
CA ALA A 466 -1.49 -27.28 3.27
C ALA A 466 -0.70 -27.89 4.44
N ILE A 467 -1.37 -28.59 5.36
CA ILE A 467 -0.74 -29.32 6.47
C ILE A 467 0.20 -30.42 5.92
N GLU A 468 -0.28 -31.19 4.94
CA GLU A 468 0.51 -32.24 4.28
C GLU A 468 1.75 -31.65 3.56
N LEU A 469 1.57 -30.58 2.78
CA LEU A 469 2.67 -29.92 2.07
C LEU A 469 3.71 -29.31 3.03
N ARG A 470 3.28 -28.80 4.19
CA ARG A 470 4.16 -28.25 5.22
C ARG A 470 4.87 -29.34 6.02
N GLY A 471 4.28 -30.54 6.14
CA GLY A 471 4.78 -31.64 6.94
C GLY A 471 4.70 -31.42 8.45
N LYS A 472 3.84 -30.49 8.90
CA LYS A 472 3.62 -30.16 10.32
C LYS A 472 2.13 -29.93 10.59
N PRO A 473 1.62 -30.33 11.77
CA PRO A 473 0.23 -30.06 12.14
C PRO A 473 -0.07 -28.56 12.17
N LEU A 474 -1.36 -28.23 12.15
CA LEU A 474 -1.84 -26.86 12.32
C LEU A 474 -1.30 -26.27 13.63
N ASP A 475 -0.67 -25.10 13.55
CA ASP A 475 -0.06 -24.41 14.69
C ASP A 475 -0.20 -22.88 14.55
N ARG A 476 0.33 -22.14 15.53
CA ARG A 476 0.30 -20.66 15.54
C ARG A 476 0.98 -20.03 14.32
N ASP A 477 1.95 -20.69 13.69
CA ASP A 477 2.65 -20.14 12.52
C ASP A 477 1.74 -20.12 11.30
N MET A 478 0.90 -21.14 11.14
CA MET A 478 -0.09 -21.18 10.07
C MET A 478 -1.11 -20.06 10.20
N PHE A 479 -1.55 -19.73 11.43
CA PHE A 479 -2.42 -18.56 11.66
C PHE A 479 -1.71 -17.22 11.41
N ARG A 480 -0.38 -17.15 11.54
CA ARG A 480 0.38 -15.96 11.10
C ARG A 480 0.42 -15.83 9.59
N VAL A 481 0.58 -16.96 8.88
CA VAL A 481 0.61 -17.01 7.41
C VAL A 481 -0.76 -16.79 6.78
N ALA A 482 -1.83 -17.24 7.42
CA ALA A 482 -3.21 -17.03 7.01
C ALA A 482 -4.02 -16.39 8.16
N PRO A 483 -3.91 -15.07 8.38
CA PRO A 483 -4.56 -14.37 9.50
C PRO A 483 -6.08 -14.53 9.53
N CYS A 484 -6.71 -14.72 8.37
CA CYS A 484 -8.16 -14.85 8.25
C CYS A 484 -8.65 -16.30 8.43
N LEU A 485 -7.76 -17.26 8.69
CA LEU A 485 -8.13 -18.67 8.83
C LEU A 485 -9.06 -18.92 10.03
N GLU A 486 -8.80 -18.26 11.16
CA GLU A 486 -9.63 -18.38 12.36
C GLU A 486 -11.06 -17.85 12.12
N GLU A 487 -11.16 -16.70 11.46
CA GLU A 487 -12.45 -16.12 11.03
C GLU A 487 -13.18 -17.08 10.07
N GLY A 488 -12.46 -17.65 9.10
CA GLY A 488 -13.00 -18.64 8.18
C GLY A 488 -13.60 -19.85 8.91
N PHE A 489 -12.89 -20.38 9.91
CA PHE A 489 -13.42 -21.47 10.74
C PHE A 489 -14.70 -21.06 11.48
N ARG A 490 -14.70 -19.89 12.14
CA ARG A 490 -15.88 -19.38 12.84
C ARG A 490 -17.07 -19.23 11.90
N ARG A 491 -16.85 -18.75 10.67
CA ARG A 491 -17.90 -18.57 9.65
C ARG A 491 -18.57 -19.86 9.18
N VAL A 492 -17.88 -21.01 9.28
CA VAL A 492 -18.44 -22.33 8.96
C VAL A 492 -18.83 -23.15 10.20
N GLY A 493 -18.95 -22.48 11.35
CA GLY A 493 -19.39 -23.07 12.62
C GLY A 493 -18.35 -23.98 13.29
N LEU A 494 -17.06 -23.68 13.12
CA LEU A 494 -15.97 -24.40 13.78
C LEU A 494 -15.31 -23.50 14.84
N GLU A 495 -15.14 -24.03 16.05
CA GLU A 495 -14.45 -23.34 17.13
C GLU A 495 -12.93 -23.55 17.02
N VAL A 496 -12.16 -22.50 17.29
CA VAL A 496 -10.71 -22.53 17.39
C VAL A 496 -10.35 -22.33 18.85
N ALA A 497 -9.98 -23.39 19.57
CA ALA A 497 -9.57 -23.28 20.97
C ALA A 497 -8.24 -22.51 21.08
N GLU A 498 -8.16 -21.56 22.02
CA GLU A 498 -6.97 -20.75 22.24
C GLU A 498 -5.73 -21.63 22.51
N GLY A 499 -4.74 -21.55 21.62
CA GLY A 499 -3.42 -22.13 21.84
C GLY A 499 -3.21 -23.58 21.38
N GLN A 500 -4.25 -24.33 20.99
CA GLN A 500 -4.13 -25.57 20.20
C GLN A 500 -5.38 -25.78 19.35
N PRO A 501 -5.25 -26.15 18.06
CA PRO A 501 -6.41 -26.47 17.25
C PRO A 501 -6.92 -27.85 17.65
N ARG A 502 -7.78 -27.91 18.67
CA ARG A 502 -8.78 -28.98 18.69
C ARG A 502 -9.88 -28.55 17.73
N LEU A 503 -9.88 -29.10 16.52
CA LEU A 503 -11.15 -29.36 15.85
C LEU A 503 -11.97 -30.13 16.89
N SER A 504 -13.10 -29.59 17.33
CA SER A 504 -14.01 -30.32 18.22
C SER A 504 -14.30 -31.68 17.57
N THR A 505 -13.76 -32.74 18.15
CA THR A 505 -13.88 -34.13 17.68
C THR A 505 -15.27 -34.71 17.94
N THR A 506 -16.33 -33.89 17.98
CA THR A 506 -17.71 -34.37 18.07
C THR A 506 -18.40 -34.52 16.72
N ALA A 507 -17.70 -34.30 15.60
CA ALA A 507 -18.16 -34.80 14.30
C ALA A 507 -16.98 -35.39 13.52
N SER A 508 -16.87 -36.71 13.55
CA SER A 508 -16.00 -37.51 12.68
C SER A 508 -16.27 -37.17 11.21
N VAL A 509 -15.35 -36.48 10.54
CA VAL A 509 -15.31 -36.45 9.07
C VAL A 509 -13.87 -36.29 8.58
N ILE A 510 -13.08 -37.37 8.66
CA ILE A 510 -12.17 -37.94 7.64
C ILE A 510 -12.05 -39.42 8.08
N PRO A 511 -12.33 -40.41 7.20
CA PRO A 511 -13.12 -41.62 7.50
C PRO A 511 -13.21 -42.09 8.96
#